data_AF-A0A1Y0RLJ9-F1
#
_entry.id   AF-A0A1Y0RLJ9-F1
#
_cell.length_a   1.000
_cell.length_b   1.000
_cell.length_c   1.000
_cell.angle_alpha   90.00
_cell.angle_beta   90.00
_cell.angle_gamma   90.00
#
_symmetry.space_group_name_H-M   'P 1'
#
loop_
_entity.id
_entity.type
_entity.pdbx_description
1 polymer ?
#
loop_
_entity_poly.entity_id
_entity_poly.type
_entity_poly.pdbx_seq_one_letter_code
_entity_poly.pdbx_strand_id
1 'polypeptide(L)'
;MEANVQYPEVADTTSNNAVAALEGSQIGTQPLLPPATQANTRWEQIGVQISDFLANLPDNTIKFFIEYNRQIINVVLIITAIVALKVVLAILDAINDIPLVYPTFELIGIVYTTWFVFRYLIKASTRQELAAELQSIRNEITGS
;
A
#
# COMPACT_ATOMS: atom_id res chain seq x y z
N MET A 1 62.59 70.74 9.78
CA MET A 1 62.34 69.29 9.93
C MET A 1 63.13 68.62 8.80
N GLU A 2 64.46 68.58 8.89
CA GLU A 2 65.32 67.61 9.62
C GLU A 2 65.63 66.34 8.80
N ALA A 3 66.81 66.42 8.16
CA ALA A 3 67.91 65.47 8.02
C ALA A 3 67.73 63.92 8.09
N ASN A 4 68.32 63.30 7.05
CA ASN A 4 69.37 62.26 7.08
C ASN A 4 69.02 60.78 7.35
N VAL A 5 69.66 59.96 6.52
CA VAL A 5 69.63 58.51 6.32
C VAL A 5 70.39 57.72 7.40
N GLN A 6 69.97 56.47 7.68
CA GLN A 6 70.85 55.35 8.06
C GLN A 6 70.07 54.00 8.00
N TYR A 7 70.52 53.05 7.17
CA TYR A 7 70.36 51.58 7.37
C TYR A 7 71.66 51.09 8.06
N PRO A 8 71.70 50.06 8.95
CA PRO A 8 71.31 48.66 8.68
C PRO A 8 70.63 47.99 9.91
N GLU A 9 70.24 46.72 9.94
CA GLU A 9 71.03 45.63 10.55
C GLU A 9 70.10 44.41 10.77
N VAL A 10 70.66 43.23 10.51
CA VAL A 10 70.16 41.85 10.63
C VAL A 10 69.66 41.45 12.04
N ALA A 11 68.71 40.50 12.10
CA ALA A 11 68.88 39.23 12.83
C ALA A 11 67.60 38.37 12.82
N ASP A 12 67.78 37.14 12.33
CA ASP A 12 66.97 35.95 12.55
C ASP A 12 66.89 35.60 14.05
N THR A 13 65.72 35.18 14.55
CA THR A 13 65.61 34.20 15.65
C THR A 13 64.18 33.71 15.85
N THR A 14 63.95 32.45 15.47
CA THR A 14 63.20 31.44 16.25
C THR A 14 62.71 31.90 17.62
N SER A 15 61.40 31.90 17.87
CA SER A 15 60.91 31.47 19.19
C SER A 15 59.48 30.98 19.14
N ASN A 16 59.32 29.81 19.73
CA ASN A 16 58.12 29.01 19.78
C ASN A 16 57.17 29.54 20.85
N ASN A 17 55.88 29.38 20.57
CA ASN A 17 54.81 29.09 21.53
C ASN A 17 54.36 30.18 22.54
N ALA A 18 53.04 30.16 22.71
CA ALA A 18 52.27 30.57 23.89
C ALA A 18 51.87 32.06 24.00
N VAL A 19 50.73 32.38 23.40
CA VAL A 19 49.68 33.14 24.10
C VAL A 19 48.31 32.56 23.71
N ALA A 20 47.84 31.64 24.56
CA ALA A 20 46.43 31.34 24.66
C ALA A 20 45.79 32.40 25.55
N ALA A 21 44.83 33.16 25.01
CA ALA A 21 43.78 33.84 25.78
C ALA A 21 42.62 34.25 24.83
N LEU A 22 41.77 33.25 24.55
CA LEU A 22 40.31 33.29 24.39
C LEU A 22 39.63 34.60 23.92
N GLU A 23 39.00 34.56 22.74
CA GLU A 23 37.80 35.36 22.49
C GLU A 23 36.82 34.62 21.56
N GLY A 24 35.62 34.34 22.07
CA GLY A 24 34.39 34.37 21.27
C GLY A 24 33.89 33.09 20.58
N SER A 25 32.94 32.42 21.24
CA SER A 25 31.76 31.80 20.63
C SER A 25 31.90 30.41 19.96
N GLN A 26 31.89 29.37 20.79
CA GLN A 26 31.43 28.04 20.39
C GLN A 26 29.89 27.99 20.48
N ILE A 27 29.19 28.35 19.40
CA ILE A 27 27.80 27.92 19.17
C ILE A 27 27.70 27.40 17.74
N GLY A 28 27.39 26.12 17.60
CA GLY A 28 26.99 25.51 16.33
C GLY A 28 27.71 24.21 16.01
N THR A 29 27.28 23.12 16.64
CA THR A 29 27.40 21.78 16.05
C THR A 29 26.49 21.71 14.82
N GLN A 30 26.97 22.22 13.69
CA GLN A 30 26.35 22.00 12.40
C GLN A 30 27.27 21.09 11.59
N PRO A 31 26.84 19.86 11.25
CA PRO A 31 27.60 19.02 10.34
C PRO A 31 27.72 19.77 9.01
N LEU A 32 28.93 20.17 8.65
CA LEU A 32 29.24 20.64 7.30
C LEU A 32 28.77 19.54 6.33
N LEU A 33 27.92 19.93 5.38
CA LEU A 33 27.34 19.04 4.38
C LEU A 33 28.45 18.17 3.76
N PRO A 34 28.25 16.84 3.64
CA PRO A 34 29.24 15.99 3.00
C PRO A 34 29.50 16.48 1.56
N PRO A 35 30.74 16.34 1.05
CA PRO A 35 31.07 16.75 -0.32
C PRO A 35 30.09 16.10 -1.31
N ALA A 36 29.57 16.89 -2.27
CA ALA A 36 28.61 16.43 -3.28
C ALA A 36 29.09 15.19 -4.08
N THR A 37 30.39 14.88 -4.04
CA THR A 37 31.02 13.65 -4.54
C THR A 37 30.43 12.36 -3.94
N GLN A 38 29.89 12.39 -2.71
CA GLN A 38 29.29 11.22 -2.05
C GLN A 38 27.85 10.92 -2.50
N ALA A 39 27.10 11.91 -2.98
CA ALA A 39 25.72 11.71 -3.40
C ALA A 39 25.67 10.85 -4.68
N ASN A 40 26.57 11.14 -5.63
CA ASN A 40 26.67 10.45 -6.91
C ASN A 40 26.98 8.95 -6.72
N THR A 41 27.91 8.64 -5.82
CA THR A 41 28.31 7.26 -5.49
C THR A 41 27.23 6.47 -4.76
N ARG A 42 26.37 7.12 -3.96
CA ARG A 42 25.22 6.45 -3.32
C ARG A 42 24.14 6.05 -4.31
N TRP A 43 23.82 6.89 -5.30
CA TRP A 43 22.81 6.55 -6.31
C TRP A 43 23.26 5.41 -7.21
N GLU A 44 24.55 5.32 -7.53
CA GLU A 44 25.13 4.17 -8.23
C GLU A 44 25.02 2.89 -7.39
N GLN A 45 25.31 2.96 -6.08
CA GLN A 45 25.17 1.82 -5.17
C GLN A 45 23.73 1.34 -5.02
N ILE A 46 22.77 2.27 -4.93
CA ILE A 46 21.33 1.96 -4.89
C ILE A 46 20.91 1.28 -6.19
N GLY A 47 21.38 1.77 -7.34
CA GLY A 47 21.11 1.17 -8.65
C GLY A 47 21.63 -0.26 -8.76
N VAL A 48 22.87 -0.52 -8.31
CA VAL A 48 23.49 -1.85 -8.33
C VAL A 48 22.79 -2.81 -7.36
N GLN A 49 22.42 -2.34 -6.17
CA GLN A 49 21.72 -3.17 -5.18
C GLN A 49 20.30 -3.54 -5.64
N ILE A 50 19.60 -2.60 -6.29
CA ILE A 50 18.30 -2.85 -6.91
C ILE A 50 18.45 -3.79 -8.10
N SER A 51 19.46 -3.60 -8.97
CA SER A 51 19.67 -4.50 -10.12
C SER A 51 20.02 -5.93 -9.70
N ASP A 52 20.82 -6.10 -8.65
CA ASP A 52 21.16 -7.43 -8.12
C ASP A 52 19.94 -8.10 -7.48
N PHE A 53 19.10 -7.34 -6.77
CA PHE A 53 17.84 -7.85 -6.26
C PHE A 53 16.92 -8.27 -7.43
N LEU A 54 16.77 -7.42 -8.46
CA LEU A 54 15.95 -7.69 -9.65
C LEU A 54 16.48 -8.84 -10.53
N ALA A 55 17.80 -9.01 -10.62
CA ALA A 55 18.41 -10.13 -11.33
C ALA A 55 18.11 -11.47 -10.64
N ASN A 56 17.92 -11.46 -9.32
CA ASN A 56 17.58 -12.63 -8.50
C ASN A 56 16.07 -12.77 -8.19
N LEU A 57 15.24 -11.79 -8.60
CA LEU A 57 13.78 -11.82 -8.50
C LEU A 57 13.12 -12.99 -9.24
N PRO A 58 13.45 -13.30 -10.51
CA PRO A 58 12.66 -14.24 -11.29
C PRO A 58 12.61 -15.63 -10.65
N ASP A 59 13.71 -16.12 -10.08
CA ASP A 59 13.72 -17.48 -9.52
C ASP A 59 13.10 -17.58 -8.13
N ASN A 60 13.24 -16.56 -7.28
CA ASN A 60 12.77 -16.62 -5.91
C ASN A 60 11.34 -16.08 -5.75
N THR A 61 10.97 -14.99 -6.44
CA THR A 61 9.63 -14.40 -6.36
C THR A 61 8.55 -15.33 -6.95
N ILE A 62 8.89 -16.05 -8.02
CA ILE A 62 7.98 -17.06 -8.60
C ILE A 62 7.78 -18.24 -7.63
N LYS A 63 8.84 -18.68 -6.94
CA LYS A 63 8.75 -19.76 -5.94
C LYS A 63 7.96 -19.37 -4.70
N PHE A 64 8.11 -18.14 -4.19
CA PHE A 64 7.34 -17.68 -3.03
C PHE A 64 5.83 -17.59 -3.31
N PHE A 65 5.43 -17.17 -4.52
CA PHE A 65 4.02 -17.18 -4.90
C PHE A 65 3.46 -18.61 -4.99
N ILE A 66 4.23 -19.53 -5.57
CA ILE A 66 3.79 -20.92 -5.78
C ILE A 66 3.77 -21.72 -4.46
N GLU A 67 4.75 -21.52 -3.58
CA GLU A 67 4.88 -22.23 -2.30
C GLU A 67 3.93 -21.68 -1.23
N TYR A 68 3.69 -20.36 -1.20
CA TYR A 68 2.86 -19.68 -0.19
C TYR A 68 1.38 -19.53 -0.62
N ASN A 69 0.98 -20.23 -1.69
CA ASN A 69 -0.34 -20.19 -2.30
C ASN A 69 -1.49 -20.31 -1.28
N ARG A 70 -1.33 -21.12 -0.23
CA ARG A 70 -2.41 -21.41 0.72
C ARG A 70 -2.72 -20.25 1.68
N GLN A 71 -1.73 -19.44 2.06
CA GLN A 71 -1.99 -18.25 2.87
C GLN A 71 -2.33 -17.03 2.00
N ILE A 72 -1.65 -16.85 0.86
CA ILE A 72 -1.99 -15.76 -0.09
C ILE A 72 -3.43 -15.89 -0.56
N ILE A 73 -3.90 -17.09 -0.91
CA ILE A 73 -5.27 -17.24 -1.40
C ILE A 73 -6.31 -16.85 -0.35
N ASN A 74 -6.07 -17.14 0.93
CA ASN A 74 -6.96 -16.74 2.01
C ASN A 74 -6.96 -15.21 2.20
N VAL A 75 -5.79 -14.58 2.15
CA VAL A 75 -5.68 -13.11 2.26
C VAL A 75 -6.36 -12.44 1.06
N VAL A 76 -6.12 -12.93 -0.15
CA VAL A 76 -6.77 -12.45 -1.37
C VAL A 76 -8.28 -12.66 -1.29
N LEU A 77 -8.74 -13.80 -0.79
CA LEU A 77 -10.17 -14.09 -0.61
C LEU A 77 -10.80 -13.13 0.39
N ILE A 78 -10.15 -12.85 1.52
CA ILE A 78 -10.63 -11.88 2.52
C ILE A 78 -10.71 -10.48 1.90
N ILE A 79 -9.66 -10.03 1.21
CA ILE A 79 -9.66 -8.72 0.52
C ILE A 79 -10.77 -8.67 -0.53
N THR A 80 -10.93 -9.73 -1.32
CA THR A 80 -11.98 -9.84 -2.32
C THR A 80 -13.36 -9.79 -1.69
N ALA A 81 -13.57 -10.48 -0.56
CA ALA A 81 -14.83 -10.45 0.18
C ALA A 81 -15.14 -9.03 0.70
N ILE A 82 -14.14 -8.31 1.21
CA ILE A 82 -14.29 -6.92 1.65
C ILE A 82 -14.67 -6.02 0.47
N VAL A 83 -13.97 -6.15 -0.67
CA VAL A 83 -14.27 -5.38 -1.88
C VAL A 83 -15.68 -5.71 -2.39
N ALA A 84 -16.06 -6.98 -2.46
CA ALA A 84 -17.40 -7.40 -2.85
C ALA A 84 -18.46 -6.81 -1.92
N LEU A 85 -18.24 -6.83 -0.60
CA LEU A 85 -19.14 -6.18 0.35
C LEU A 85 -19.27 -4.68 0.08
N LYS A 86 -18.15 -3.98 -0.16
CA LYS A 86 -18.19 -2.56 -0.52
C LYS A 86 -18.94 -2.30 -1.82
N VAL A 87 -18.81 -3.16 -2.82
CA VAL A 87 -19.55 -3.05 -4.08
C VAL A 87 -21.05 -3.22 -3.82
N VAL A 88 -21.46 -4.22 -3.02
CA VAL A 88 -22.87 -4.41 -2.65
C VAL A 88 -23.42 -3.19 -1.92
N LEU A 89 -22.67 -2.63 -0.95
CA LEU A 89 -23.06 -1.41 -0.25
C LEU A 89 -23.18 -0.21 -1.21
N ALA A 90 -22.21 -0.03 -2.11
CA ALA A 90 -22.25 1.05 -3.10
C ALA A 90 -23.43 0.93 -4.07
N ILE A 91 -23.79 -0.30 -4.46
CA ILE A 91 -25.00 -0.56 -5.25
C ILE A 91 -26.25 -0.20 -4.45
N LEU A 92 -26.30 -0.56 -3.16
CA LEU A 92 -27.43 -0.24 -2.30
C LEU A 92 -27.59 1.27 -2.11
N ASP A 93 -26.49 2.00 -1.92
CA ASP A 93 -26.47 3.46 -1.86
C ASP A 93 -26.98 4.06 -3.18
N ALA A 94 -26.46 3.59 -4.32
CA ALA A 94 -26.89 4.06 -5.64
C ALA A 94 -28.37 3.77 -5.94
N ILE A 95 -28.89 2.63 -5.47
CA ILE A 95 -30.30 2.28 -5.56
C ILE A 95 -31.14 3.22 -4.69
N ASN A 96 -30.68 3.52 -3.48
CA ASN A 96 -31.38 4.39 -2.54
C ASN A 96 -31.44 5.85 -3.02
N ASP A 97 -30.45 6.29 -3.81
CA ASP A 97 -30.45 7.59 -4.48
C ASP A 97 -31.53 7.70 -5.57
N ILE A 98 -32.09 6.58 -6.05
CA ILE A 98 -33.16 6.58 -7.04
C ILE A 98 -34.52 6.44 -6.33
N PRO A 99 -35.36 7.50 -6.30
CA PRO A 99 -36.55 7.57 -5.45
C PRO A 99 -37.67 6.57 -5.81
N LEU A 100 -37.53 5.79 -6.89
CA LEU A 100 -38.52 4.82 -7.35
C LEU A 100 -38.06 3.36 -7.22
N VAL A 101 -36.79 3.10 -6.98
CA VAL A 101 -36.25 1.73 -7.03
C VAL A 101 -36.67 0.92 -5.80
N TYR A 102 -36.56 1.51 -4.62
CA TYR A 102 -37.03 0.87 -3.39
C TYR A 102 -38.53 0.47 -3.43
N PRO A 103 -39.48 1.39 -3.69
CA PRO A 103 -40.90 1.03 -3.70
C PRO A 103 -41.28 0.10 -4.86
N THR A 104 -40.57 0.14 -5.99
CA THR A 104 -40.84 -0.79 -7.10
C THR A 104 -40.35 -2.20 -6.79
N PHE A 105 -39.17 -2.37 -6.20
CA PHE A 105 -38.72 -3.69 -5.75
C PHE A 105 -39.59 -4.27 -4.64
N GLU A 106 -40.09 -3.44 -3.72
CA GLU A 106 -41.05 -3.88 -2.71
C GLU A 106 -42.36 -4.38 -3.35
N LEU A 107 -42.92 -3.63 -4.29
CA LEU A 107 -44.14 -4.04 -5.01
C LEU A 107 -43.92 -5.32 -5.82
N ILE A 108 -42.81 -5.40 -6.55
CA ILE A 108 -42.42 -6.59 -7.32
C ILE A 108 -42.29 -7.78 -6.37
N GLY A 109 -41.57 -7.60 -5.25
CA GLY A 109 -41.40 -8.62 -4.23
C GLY A 109 -42.74 -9.13 -3.70
N ILE A 110 -43.65 -8.23 -3.32
CA ILE A 110 -44.98 -8.60 -2.83
C ILE A 110 -45.76 -9.38 -3.90
N VAL A 111 -45.77 -8.91 -5.15
CA VAL A 111 -46.49 -9.60 -6.26
C VAL A 111 -45.92 -11.00 -6.49
N TYR A 112 -44.59 -11.13 -6.61
CA TYR A 112 -43.95 -12.43 -6.85
C TYR A 112 -44.06 -13.37 -5.66
N THR A 113 -43.86 -12.88 -4.43
CA THR A 113 -44.02 -13.70 -3.22
C THR A 113 -45.46 -14.17 -3.08
N THR A 114 -46.43 -13.30 -3.30
CA THR A 114 -47.85 -13.67 -3.26
C THR A 114 -48.13 -14.75 -4.31
N TRP A 115 -47.77 -14.51 -5.57
CA TRP A 115 -47.95 -15.49 -6.65
C TRP A 115 -47.25 -16.82 -6.34
N PHE A 116 -46.03 -16.79 -5.85
CA PHE A 116 -45.25 -17.98 -5.50
C PHE A 116 -45.90 -18.79 -4.38
N VAL A 117 -46.34 -18.13 -3.30
CA VAL A 117 -47.02 -18.79 -2.18
C VAL A 117 -48.31 -19.45 -2.68
N PHE A 118 -49.13 -18.71 -3.42
CA PHE A 118 -50.39 -19.24 -3.96
C PHE A 118 -50.17 -20.40 -4.93
N ARG A 119 -49.16 -20.32 -5.80
CA ARG A 119 -48.89 -21.31 -6.85
C ARG A 119 -48.17 -22.56 -6.36
N TYR A 120 -47.27 -22.44 -5.39
CA TYR A 120 -46.37 -23.54 -5.00
C TYR A 120 -46.60 -24.06 -3.59
N LEU A 121 -47.01 -23.22 -2.64
CA LEU A 121 -47.05 -23.61 -1.22
C LEU A 121 -48.43 -24.10 -0.74
N ILE A 122 -49.53 -23.69 -1.37
CA ILE A 122 -50.88 -24.08 -0.93
C ILE A 122 -51.24 -25.51 -1.33
N LYS A 123 -50.98 -25.89 -2.59
CA LYS A 123 -51.32 -27.23 -3.10
C LYS A 123 -50.26 -28.26 -2.75
N ALA A 124 -50.69 -29.44 -2.28
CA ALA A 124 -49.78 -30.53 -1.96
C ALA A 124 -48.97 -31.00 -3.17
N SER A 125 -49.59 -31.10 -4.35
CA SER A 125 -48.93 -31.51 -5.59
C SER A 125 -47.83 -30.53 -6.01
N THR A 126 -48.07 -29.23 -5.88
CA THR A 126 -47.10 -28.19 -6.28
C THR A 126 -45.96 -28.04 -5.28
N ARG A 127 -46.19 -28.37 -4.00
CA ARG A 127 -45.12 -28.48 -3.00
C ARG A 127 -44.17 -29.64 -3.30
N GLN A 128 -44.73 -30.78 -3.74
CA GLN A 128 -43.93 -31.96 -4.12
C GLN A 128 -43.10 -31.68 -5.38
N GLU A 129 -43.70 -31.02 -6.37
CA GLU A 129 -43.00 -30.55 -7.58
C GLU A 129 -41.83 -29.62 -7.22
N LEU A 130 -42.07 -28.59 -6.40
CA LEU A 130 -41.02 -27.67 -5.96
C LEU A 130 -39.90 -28.37 -5.17
N ALA A 131 -40.25 -29.33 -4.30
CA ALA A 131 -39.26 -30.08 -3.53
C ALA A 131 -38.38 -30.97 -4.43
N ALA A 132 -38.99 -31.61 -5.44
CA ALA A 132 -38.26 -32.43 -6.41
C ALA A 132 -37.32 -31.58 -7.29
N GLU A 133 -37.80 -30.41 -7.74
CA GLU A 133 -37.00 -29.46 -8.52
C GLU A 133 -35.82 -28.93 -7.71
N LEU A 134 -36.04 -28.56 -6.44
CA LEU A 134 -34.98 -28.11 -5.54
C LEU A 134 -33.95 -29.22 -5.27
N GLN A 135 -34.39 -30.47 -5.15
CA GLN A 135 -33.50 -31.62 -5.02
C GLN A 135 -32.65 -31.81 -6.27
N SER A 136 -33.23 -31.68 -7.46
CA SER A 136 -32.49 -31.76 -8.73
C SER A 136 -31.40 -30.69 -8.83
N ILE A 137 -31.72 -29.44 -8.51
CA ILE A 137 -30.75 -28.33 -8.54
C ILE A 137 -29.64 -28.55 -7.51
N ARG A 138 -29.99 -29.00 -6.29
CA ARG A 138 -28.99 -29.34 -5.27
C ARG A 138 -28.05 -30.42 -5.78
N ASN A 139 -28.58 -31.49 -6.35
CA ASN A 139 -27.82 -32.61 -6.87
C ASN A 139 -26.87 -32.18 -8.01
N GLU A 140 -27.31 -31.27 -8.87
CA GLU A 140 -26.48 -30.69 -9.94
C GLU A 140 -25.29 -29.89 -9.38
N ILE A 141 -25.49 -29.14 -8.30
CA ILE A 141 -24.43 -28.33 -7.66
C ILE A 141 -23.48 -29.20 -6.81
N THR A 142 -24.01 -30.21 -6.11
CA THR A 142 -23.22 -31.06 -5.20
C THR A 142 -22.69 -32.35 -5.85
N GLY A 143 -23.08 -32.65 -7.09
CA GLY A 143 -22.62 -33.80 -7.85
C GLY A 143 -22.99 -35.16 -7.23
N SER A 144 -24.13 -35.24 -6.54
CA SER A 144 -24.63 -36.47 -5.87
C SER A 144 -26.03 -36.82 -6.35
#